data_AF-A0A7S0V258-F1
#
_entry.id   AF-A0A7S0V258-F1
#
_cell.length_a   1.000
_cell.length_b   1.000
_cell.length_c   1.000
_cell.angle_alpha   90.00
_cell.angle_beta   90.00
_cell.angle_gamma   90.00
#
_symmetry.space_group_name_H-M   'P 1'
#
loop_
_entity.id
_entity.type
_entity.pdbx_description
1 polymer ?
#
loop_
_entity_poly.entity_id
_entity_poly.type
_entity_poly.pdbx_seq_one_letter_code
_entity_poly.pdbx_strand_id
1 'polypeptide(L)'
;QVLLCPSHVPELNALEVREGGVYFGSATTLTRVKNCMDELIKTMPAAKTYNCKSVTHQLQWFAGNQVRNVGSVGGNVANASPISDLNPVLMAVGASMTIVKTDGT
;
A
#
# COMPACT_ATOMS: atom_id res chain seq x y z
N GLN A 1 -28.81 -6.12 -6.15
CA GLN A 1 -27.33 -6.02 -6.07
C GLN A 1 -27.00 -4.92 -5.06
N VAL A 2 -25.99 -5.12 -4.22
CA VAL A 2 -25.55 -4.12 -3.22
C VAL A 2 -24.09 -3.78 -3.49
N LEU A 3 -23.73 -2.49 -3.42
CA LEU A 3 -22.37 -2.00 -3.52
C LEU A 3 -21.97 -1.38 -2.18
N LEU A 4 -20.78 -1.73 -1.70
CA LEU A 4 -20.20 -1.15 -0.49
C LEU A 4 -18.93 -0.37 -0.86
N CYS A 5 -18.81 0.88 -0.39
CA CYS A 5 -17.66 1.72 -0.61
C CYS A 5 -17.03 2.09 0.74
N PRO A 6 -15.95 1.41 1.17
CA PRO A 6 -15.34 1.66 2.46
C PRO A 6 -14.30 2.80 2.43
N SER A 7 -14.27 3.63 1.37
CA SER A 7 -13.25 4.65 1.16
C SER A 7 -13.22 5.75 2.23
N HIS A 8 -14.30 5.92 2.99
CA HIS A 8 -14.40 6.92 4.06
C HIS A 8 -14.16 6.34 5.46
N VAL A 9 -13.87 5.04 5.58
CA VAL A 9 -13.51 4.43 6.86
C VAL A 9 -12.11 4.91 7.26
N PRO A 10 -11.94 5.65 8.37
CA PRO A 10 -10.66 6.25 8.74
C PRO A 10 -9.53 5.21 8.92
N GLU A 11 -9.84 4.08 9.55
CA GLU A 11 -8.90 2.99 9.85
C GLU A 11 -8.31 2.38 8.56
N LEU A 12 -9.10 2.34 7.48
CA LEU A 12 -8.65 1.85 6.18
C LEU A 12 -7.88 2.91 5.38
N ASN A 13 -7.83 4.16 5.85
CA ASN A 13 -7.06 5.25 5.24
C ASN A 13 -5.85 5.66 6.07
N ALA A 14 -5.65 5.04 7.23
CA ALA A 14 -4.52 5.29 8.12
C ALA A 14 -3.19 5.02 7.40
N LEU A 15 -2.20 5.84 7.68
CA LEU A 15 -0.85 5.74 7.12
C LEU A 15 0.12 6.14 8.22
N GLU A 16 0.81 5.14 8.78
CA GLU A 16 1.56 5.28 10.02
C GLU A 16 2.94 4.63 9.89
N VAL A 17 3.97 5.34 10.33
CA VAL A 17 5.29 4.75 10.50
C VAL A 17 5.34 4.13 11.89
N ARG A 18 5.58 2.82 11.96
CA ARG A 18 5.62 2.05 13.20
C ARG A 18 7.02 1.46 13.41
N GLU A 19 7.25 0.93 14.60
CA GLU A 19 8.45 0.13 14.84
C GLU A 19 8.44 -1.09 13.89
N GLY A 20 9.50 -1.24 13.10
CA GLY A 20 9.64 -2.33 12.13
C GLY A 20 9.07 -2.08 10.73
N GLY A 21 8.37 -0.97 10.46
CA GLY A 21 7.91 -0.68 9.10
C GLY A 21 6.84 0.40 8.95
N VAL A 22 6.15 0.38 7.82
CA VAL A 22 5.07 1.31 7.48
C VAL A 22 3.76 0.53 7.43
N TYR A 23 2.76 1.01 8.17
CA TYR A 23 1.39 0.54 8.10
C TYR A 23 0.58 1.46 7.17
N PHE A 24 -0.15 0.87 6.24
CA PHE A 24 -1.13 1.57 5.41
C PHE A 24 -2.45 0.80 5.41
N GLY A 25 -3.55 1.50 5.65
CA GLY A 25 -4.87 0.93 5.54
C GLY A 25 -5.21 0.58 4.08
N SER A 26 -6.08 -0.41 3.91
CA SER A 26 -6.38 -1.00 2.59
C SER A 26 -7.01 -0.03 1.58
N ALA A 27 -7.68 1.02 2.02
CA ALA A 27 -8.26 2.06 1.17
C ALA A 27 -7.26 3.17 0.79
N THR A 28 -6.03 3.14 1.33
CA THR A 28 -4.99 4.12 1.00
C THR A 28 -4.61 4.05 -0.47
N THR A 29 -4.55 5.21 -1.11
CA THR A 29 -4.25 5.31 -2.54
C THR A 29 -2.77 5.04 -2.83
N LEU A 30 -2.46 4.51 -4.00
CA LEU A 30 -1.09 4.20 -4.41
C LEU A 30 -0.19 5.44 -4.42
N THR A 31 -0.75 6.61 -4.77
CA THR A 31 -0.02 7.89 -4.68
C THR A 31 0.37 8.22 -3.23
N ARG A 32 -0.53 8.03 -2.26
CA ARG A 32 -0.23 8.30 -0.85
C ARG A 32 0.84 7.35 -0.31
N VAL A 33 0.76 6.06 -0.67
CA VAL A 33 1.78 5.05 -0.31
C VAL A 33 3.14 5.46 -0.88
N LYS A 34 3.21 5.78 -2.18
CA LYS A 34 4.45 6.19 -2.84
C LYS A 34 5.07 7.42 -2.18
N ASN A 35 4.27 8.47 -1.93
CA ASN A 35 4.77 9.71 -1.35
C ASN A 35 5.35 9.49 0.06
N CYS A 36 4.69 8.69 0.90
CA CYS A 36 5.21 8.34 2.22
C CYS A 36 6.54 7.58 2.14
N MET A 37 6.65 6.61 1.23
CA MET A 37 7.89 5.86 1.05
C MET A 37 9.02 6.75 0.50
N ASP A 38 8.73 7.66 -0.44
CA ASP A 38 9.70 8.63 -0.95
C ASP A 38 10.22 9.58 0.16
N GLU A 39 9.34 10.04 1.04
CA GLU A 39 9.70 10.83 2.23
C GLU A 39 10.65 10.03 3.16
N LEU A 40 10.34 8.76 3.44
CA LEU A 40 11.17 7.91 4.29
C LEU A 40 12.54 7.65 3.66
N ILE A 41 12.60 7.39 2.35
CA ILE A 41 13.87 7.22 1.63
C ILE A 41 14.77 8.45 1.74
N LYS A 42 14.20 9.66 1.75
CA LYS A 42 14.95 10.91 1.89
C LYS A 42 15.43 11.17 3.32
N THR A 43 14.66 10.75 4.32
CA THR A 43 14.84 11.14 5.73
C THR A 43 15.53 10.08 6.59
N MET A 44 15.56 8.82 6.15
CA MET A 44 16.12 7.69 6.91
C MET A 44 17.32 7.03 6.22
N PRO A 45 18.19 6.32 6.97
CA PRO A 45 19.33 5.61 6.39
C PRO A 45 18.90 4.57 5.35
N ALA A 46 19.66 4.44 4.26
CA ALA A 46 19.37 3.50 3.16
C ALA A 46 19.21 2.04 3.63
N ALA A 47 19.96 1.64 4.65
CA ALA A 47 19.87 0.30 5.25
C ALA A 47 18.48 -0.01 5.86
N LYS A 48 17.68 1.01 6.20
CA LYS A 48 16.32 0.86 6.72
C LYS A 48 15.23 1.04 5.67
N THR A 49 15.56 1.57 4.49
CA THR A 49 14.56 1.98 3.47
C THR A 49 14.69 1.22 2.16
N TYR A 50 15.55 0.21 2.07
CA TYR A 50 15.71 -0.60 0.85
C TYR A 50 14.38 -1.22 0.36
N ASN A 51 13.53 -1.72 1.27
CA ASN A 51 12.19 -2.22 0.92
C ASN A 51 11.29 -1.11 0.37
N CYS A 52 11.32 0.08 0.97
CA CYS A 52 10.57 1.24 0.48
C CYS A 52 11.00 1.59 -0.94
N LYS A 53 12.31 1.55 -1.23
CA LYS A 53 12.86 1.81 -2.56
C LYS A 53 12.39 0.79 -3.60
N SER A 54 12.31 -0.49 -3.25
CA SER A 54 11.79 -1.53 -4.15
C SER A 54 10.32 -1.28 -4.51
N VAL A 55 9.50 -0.89 -3.52
CA VAL A 55 8.08 -0.59 -3.76
C VAL A 55 7.90 0.69 -4.57
N THR A 56 8.61 1.78 -4.24
CA THR A 56 8.48 3.04 -4.99
C THR A 56 8.98 2.92 -6.43
N HIS A 57 10.00 2.10 -6.67
CA HIS A 57 10.48 1.80 -8.01
C HIS A 57 9.40 1.16 -8.89
N GLN A 58 8.64 0.19 -8.37
CA GLN A 58 7.51 -0.37 -9.13
C GLN A 58 6.38 0.65 -9.32
N LEU A 59 6.03 1.41 -8.27
CA LEU A 59 4.96 2.40 -8.35
C LEU A 59 5.27 3.57 -9.30
N GLN A 60 6.54 3.83 -9.59
CA GLN A 60 6.96 4.84 -10.57
C GLN A 60 6.52 4.48 -11.99
N TRP A 61 6.53 3.19 -12.33
CA TRP A 61 6.13 2.67 -13.64
C TRP A 61 4.67 2.21 -13.68
N PHE A 62 4.02 2.09 -12.51
CA PHE A 62 2.64 1.64 -12.40
C PHE A 62 1.65 2.72 -12.85
N ALA A 63 1.09 2.56 -14.05
CA ALA A 63 -0.01 3.38 -14.59
C ALA A 63 0.25 4.92 -14.57
N GLY A 64 -0.77 5.70 -14.94
CA GLY A 64 -0.74 7.16 -14.83
C GLY A 64 -1.09 7.67 -13.43
N ASN A 65 -0.81 8.95 -13.16
CA ASN A 65 -1.20 9.61 -11.90
C ASN A 65 -2.70 9.50 -11.62
N GLN A 66 -3.53 9.58 -12.65
CA GLN A 66 -4.99 9.48 -12.56
C GLN A 66 -5.43 8.16 -11.94
N VAL A 67 -4.79 7.06 -12.35
CA VAL A 67 -5.08 5.72 -11.81
C VAL A 67 -4.54 5.61 -10.38
N ARG A 68 -3.30 6.04 -10.12
CA ARG A 68 -2.69 5.95 -8.78
C ARG A 68 -3.37 6.81 -7.72
N ASN A 69 -3.97 7.93 -8.12
CA ASN A 69 -4.66 8.84 -7.22
C ASN A 69 -5.96 8.27 -6.66
N VAL A 70 -6.56 7.28 -7.32
CA VAL A 70 -7.82 6.65 -6.88
C VAL A 70 -7.68 5.15 -6.59
N GLY A 71 -6.71 4.49 -7.21
CA GLY A 71 -6.41 3.08 -6.98
C GLY A 71 -5.90 2.87 -5.56
N SER A 72 -6.56 1.99 -4.81
CA SER A 72 -6.15 1.64 -3.45
C SER A 72 -5.20 0.45 -3.44
N VAL A 73 -4.34 0.40 -2.42
CA VAL A 73 -3.41 -0.71 -2.21
C VAL A 73 -4.16 -2.01 -1.93
N GLY A 74 -5.20 -1.99 -1.11
CA GLY A 74 -6.03 -3.16 -0.83
C GLY A 74 -6.82 -3.62 -2.05
N GLY A 75 -7.29 -2.69 -2.89
CA GLY A 75 -7.93 -3.04 -4.17
C GLY A 75 -6.97 -3.72 -5.13
N ASN A 76 -5.72 -3.27 -5.21
CA ASN A 76 -4.69 -3.93 -6.01
C ASN A 76 -4.40 -5.36 -5.53
N VAL A 77 -4.26 -5.55 -4.21
CA VAL A 77 -4.04 -6.86 -3.59
C VAL A 77 -5.24 -7.78 -3.83
N ALA A 78 -6.46 -7.32 -3.52
CA ALA A 78 -7.69 -8.11 -3.63
C ALA A 78 -8.06 -8.48 -5.07
N ASN A 79 -7.74 -7.62 -6.05
CA ASN A 79 -7.94 -7.94 -7.47
C ASN A 79 -7.08 -9.14 -7.92
N ALA A 80 -5.95 -9.38 -7.25
CA ALA A 80 -5.12 -10.56 -7.43
C ALA A 80 -4.78 -10.90 -8.90
N SER A 81 -4.59 -9.87 -9.72
CA SER A 81 -4.25 -10.05 -11.14
C SER A 81 -2.94 -10.85 -11.27
N PRO A 82 -2.86 -11.86 -12.17
CA PRO A 82 -1.63 -12.59 -12.46
C PRO A 82 -0.46 -11.70 -12.90
N ILE A 83 -0.77 -10.51 -13.42
CA ILE A 83 0.19 -9.51 -13.89
C ILE A 83 0.29 -8.30 -12.94
N SER A 84 -0.07 -8.46 -11.66
CA SER A 84 0.11 -7.37 -10.68
C SER A 84 1.59 -7.06 -10.50
N ASP A 85 1.99 -5.80 -10.69
CA ASP A 85 3.36 -5.36 -10.43
C ASP A 85 3.68 -5.25 -8.93
N LEU A 86 2.66 -4.98 -8.11
CA LEU A 86 2.84 -4.67 -6.69
C LEU A 86 2.81 -5.94 -5.82
N ASN A 87 1.99 -6.93 -6.17
CA ASN A 87 1.86 -8.16 -5.36
C ASN A 87 3.18 -8.94 -5.24
N PRO A 88 3.97 -9.15 -6.30
CA PRO A 88 5.28 -9.83 -6.19
C PRO A 88 6.25 -9.07 -5.29
N VAL A 89 6.24 -7.73 -5.33
CA VAL A 89 7.12 -6.93 -4.46
C VAL A 89 6.68 -6.99 -3.02
N LEU A 90 5.38 -6.89 -2.73
CA LEU A 90 4.86 -7.05 -1.37
C LEU A 90 5.20 -8.42 -0.79
N MET A 91 5.12 -9.48 -1.60
CA MET A 91 5.53 -10.82 -1.21
C MET A 91 7.04 -10.90 -0.92
N ALA A 92 7.88 -10.34 -1.81
CA ALA A 92 9.33 -10.37 -1.68
C ALA A 92 9.85 -9.60 -0.44
N VAL A 93 9.19 -8.51 -0.06
CA VAL A 93 9.56 -7.74 1.15
C VAL A 93 8.97 -8.30 2.44
N GLY A 94 8.22 -9.41 2.37
CA GLY A 94 7.59 -10.04 3.53
C GLY A 94 6.48 -9.18 4.14
N ALA A 95 5.73 -8.44 3.32
CA ALA A 95 4.62 -7.62 3.80
C ALA A 95 3.54 -8.50 4.45
N SER A 96 3.04 -8.05 5.60
CA SER A 96 1.95 -8.71 6.32
C SER A 96 0.63 -8.00 6.07
N MET A 97 -0.46 -8.77 5.97
CA MET A 97 -1.81 -8.25 5.80
C MET A 97 -2.67 -8.65 6.99
N THR A 98 -3.37 -7.69 7.57
CA THR A 98 -4.35 -7.93 8.63
C THR A 98 -5.74 -8.04 8.01
N ILE A 99 -6.42 -9.15 8.26
CA ILE A 99 -7.82 -9.38 7.87
C ILE A 99 -8.66 -9.27 9.14
N VAL A 100 -9.82 -8.62 9.03
CA VAL A 100 -10.73 -8.40 10.17
C VAL A 100 -12.13 -8.83 9.75
N LYS A 101 -12.79 -9.59 10.60
CA LYS A 101 -14.19 -9.96 10.46
C LYS A 101 -15.07 -9.17 11.44
N THR A 102 -16.38 -9.20 11.22
CA THR A 102 -17.38 -8.48 12.04
C THR A 102 -17.38 -8.84 13.52
N ASP A 103 -16.84 -10.01 13.87
CA ASP A 103 -16.68 -10.49 15.25
C ASP A 103 -15.32 -10.12 15.87
N GLY A 104 -14.46 -9.41 15.15
CA GLY A 104 -13.13 -9.00 15.61
C GLY A 104 -12.06 -10.10 15.56
N THR A 105 -12.38 -11.26 14.98
CA THR A 105 -11.37 -12.28 14.59
C THR A 105 -10.79 -12.01 13.21
#